data_AF-A0A7J2Y3R3-F1
#
_entry.id   AF-A0A7J2Y3R3-F1
#
_cell.length_a   1.000
_cell.length_b   1.000
_cell.length_c   1.000
_cell.angle_alpha   90.00
_cell.angle_beta   90.00
_cell.angle_gamma   90.00
#
_symmetry.space_group_name_H-M   'P 1'
#
loop_
_entity.id
_entity.type
_entity.pdbx_description
1 polymer ?
#
loop_
_entity_poly.entity_id
_entity_poly.type
_entity_poly.pdbx_seq_one_letter_code
_entity_poly.pdbx_strand_id
1 'polypeptide(L)'
;MSDLVAAIDAEAKGQFATALEHYGRLTEAGSPLDRIGIYQALARCGEKLGHLREAGAWRRKAGQAYLALGDRDMSKDQREYLSLVEYRNAVQDLSGDPSISVVAKEYAEILKRNFSEGAEGLTHEGLFAGLFFRAEGDHLLAAKYLVDSAEAISEQASASADPILREAAIQAYELAMDSATKAGRPDVARVAQLRAHDLRQIG
;
A
#
# COMPACT_ATOMS: atom_id res chain seq x y z
N MET A 1 30.64 -17.00 -12.62
CA MET A 1 29.18 -17.05 -12.35
C MET A 1 28.71 -15.61 -12.22
N SER A 2 27.64 -15.19 -12.91
CA SER A 2 27.19 -13.79 -12.85
C SER A 2 26.61 -13.47 -11.47
N ASP A 3 26.72 -12.22 -11.03
CA ASP A 3 26.13 -11.79 -9.75
C ASP A 3 24.63 -12.10 -9.68
N LEU A 4 23.90 -12.04 -10.79
CA LEU A 4 22.46 -12.36 -10.80
C LEU A 4 22.18 -13.82 -10.41
N VAL A 5 22.93 -14.76 -10.99
CA VAL A 5 22.77 -16.19 -10.66
C VAL A 5 23.19 -16.46 -9.22
N ALA A 6 24.28 -15.83 -8.76
CA ALA A 6 24.73 -15.96 -7.38
C ALA A 6 23.73 -15.38 -6.37
N ALA A 7 23.11 -14.24 -6.69
CA ALA A 7 22.09 -13.62 -5.86
C ALA A 7 20.84 -14.50 -5.71
N ILE A 8 20.32 -15.01 -6.82
CA ILE A 8 19.13 -15.88 -6.84
C ILE A 8 19.38 -17.18 -6.08
N ASP A 9 20.54 -17.82 -6.29
CA ASP A 9 20.90 -19.06 -5.59
C ASP A 9 21.06 -18.83 -4.07
N ALA A 10 21.66 -17.71 -3.66
CA ALA A 10 21.76 -17.32 -2.26
C ALA A 10 20.38 -17.04 -1.64
N GLU A 11 19.51 -16.28 -2.33
CA GLU A 11 18.14 -15.99 -1.87
C GLU A 11 17.33 -17.28 -1.69
N ALA A 12 17.39 -18.20 -2.66
CA ALA A 12 16.70 -19.48 -2.61
C ALA A 12 17.15 -20.37 -1.44
N LYS A 13 18.41 -20.21 -0.98
CA LYS A 13 18.97 -20.91 0.18
C LYS A 13 18.74 -20.18 1.51
N GLY A 14 18.03 -19.06 1.50
CA GLY A 14 17.82 -18.22 2.69
C GLY A 14 19.07 -17.45 3.15
N GLN A 15 20.11 -17.38 2.31
CA GLN A 15 21.35 -16.67 2.58
C GLN A 15 21.19 -15.19 2.20
N PHE A 16 20.25 -14.50 2.84
CA PHE A 16 19.82 -13.16 2.43
C PHE A 16 20.92 -12.10 2.50
N ALA A 17 21.89 -12.21 3.42
CA ALA A 17 23.03 -11.31 3.47
C ALA A 17 23.91 -11.42 2.21
N THR A 18 24.19 -12.65 1.78
CA THR A 18 24.94 -12.94 0.55
C THR A 18 24.16 -12.49 -0.69
N ALA A 19 22.85 -12.77 -0.72
CA ALA A 19 21.98 -12.34 -1.81
C ALA A 19 21.96 -10.81 -1.94
N LEU A 20 21.85 -10.09 -0.81
CA LEU A 20 21.86 -8.63 -0.76
C LEU A 20 23.17 -8.06 -1.33
N GLU A 21 24.32 -8.64 -1.01
CA GLU A 21 25.60 -8.22 -1.56
C GLU A 21 25.64 -8.35 -3.09
N HIS A 22 25.22 -9.50 -3.63
CA HIS A 22 25.21 -9.74 -5.07
C HIS A 22 24.19 -8.87 -5.80
N TYR A 23 22.96 -8.74 -5.30
CA TYR A 23 21.96 -7.82 -5.88
C TYR A 23 22.42 -6.36 -5.81
N GLY A 24 23.15 -5.97 -4.76
CA GLY A 24 23.68 -4.62 -4.61
C GLY A 24 24.63 -4.20 -5.73
N ARG A 25 25.37 -5.15 -6.32
CA ARG A 25 26.27 -4.90 -7.47
C ARG A 25 25.52 -4.73 -8.79
N LEU A 26 24.23 -5.02 -8.82
CA LEU A 26 23.39 -5.01 -10.03
C LEU A 26 22.46 -3.79 -10.10
N THR A 27 22.54 -2.84 -9.17
CA THR A 27 21.60 -1.71 -9.08
C THR A 27 21.62 -0.77 -10.30
N GLU A 28 22.66 -0.85 -11.13
CA GLU A 28 22.81 -0.07 -12.37
C GLU A 28 22.83 -0.96 -13.62
N ALA A 29 22.72 -2.28 -13.46
CA ALA A 29 22.78 -3.23 -14.57
C ALA A 29 21.41 -3.39 -15.26
N GLY A 30 21.43 -3.78 -16.54
CA GLY A 30 20.24 -4.15 -17.28
C GLY A 30 19.34 -2.98 -17.69
N SER A 31 18.15 -3.34 -18.18
CA SER A 31 17.07 -2.41 -18.54
C SER A 31 16.48 -1.73 -17.29
N PRO A 32 15.69 -0.65 -17.45
CA PRO A 32 14.95 -0.06 -16.34
C PRO A 32 14.09 -1.06 -15.56
N LEU A 33 13.45 -2.02 -16.26
CA LEU A 33 12.65 -3.07 -15.63
C LEU A 33 13.51 -4.05 -14.82
N ASP A 34 14.69 -4.42 -15.31
CA ASP A 34 15.62 -5.27 -14.56
C ASP A 34 16.02 -4.60 -13.24
N ARG A 35 16.34 -3.30 -13.28
CA ARG A 35 16.72 -2.53 -12.09
C ARG A 35 15.60 -2.47 -11.05
N ILE A 36 14.35 -2.36 -11.48
CA ILE A 36 13.20 -2.43 -10.57
C ILE A 36 13.15 -3.78 -9.86
N GLY A 37 13.33 -4.87 -10.60
CA GLY A 37 13.41 -6.23 -10.02
C GLY A 37 14.55 -6.36 -9.00
N ILE A 38 15.71 -5.76 -9.28
CA ILE A 38 16.84 -5.71 -8.33
C ILE A 38 16.49 -4.92 -7.07
N TYR A 39 15.84 -3.75 -7.19
CA TYR A 39 15.39 -2.98 -6.02
C TYR A 39 14.39 -3.76 -5.16
N GLN A 40 13.45 -4.46 -5.79
CA GLN A 40 12.50 -5.33 -5.08
C GLN A 40 13.20 -6.48 -4.37
N ALA A 41 14.21 -7.09 -4.99
CA ALA A 41 14.99 -8.16 -4.37
C ALA A 41 15.82 -7.67 -3.19
N LEU A 42 16.45 -6.50 -3.31
CA LEU A 42 17.15 -5.82 -2.21
C LEU A 42 16.21 -5.51 -1.05
N ALA A 43 15.01 -5.01 -1.34
CA ALA A 43 13.99 -4.75 -0.33
C ALA A 43 13.60 -6.03 0.42
N ARG A 44 13.25 -7.11 -0.29
CA ARG A 44 12.90 -8.41 0.32
C ARG A 44 14.04 -8.97 1.17
N CYS A 45 15.29 -8.92 0.68
CA CYS A 45 16.44 -9.40 1.46
C CYS A 45 16.63 -8.57 2.73
N GLY A 46 16.52 -7.24 2.64
CA GLY A 46 16.57 -6.34 3.79
C GLY A 46 15.48 -6.64 4.82
N GLU A 47 14.24 -6.82 4.37
CA GLU A 47 13.10 -7.21 5.21
C GLU A 47 13.37 -8.52 5.96
N LYS A 48 13.88 -9.56 5.26
CA LYS A 48 14.23 -10.86 5.88
C LYS A 48 15.37 -10.78 6.89
N LEU A 49 16.23 -9.78 6.79
CA LEU A 49 17.31 -9.52 7.73
C LEU A 49 16.90 -8.57 8.88
N GLY A 50 15.67 -8.04 8.86
CA GLY A 50 15.22 -7.02 9.82
C GLY A 50 15.75 -5.62 9.55
N HIS A 51 16.38 -5.38 8.39
CA HIS A 51 16.88 -4.08 7.96
C HIS A 51 15.75 -3.27 7.30
N LEU A 52 14.72 -2.95 8.09
CA LEU A 52 13.45 -2.38 7.57
C LEU A 52 13.63 -0.98 6.97
N ARG A 53 14.54 -0.17 7.51
CA ARG A 53 14.82 1.17 6.97
C ARG A 53 15.38 1.10 5.55
N GLU A 54 16.37 0.24 5.35
CA GLU A 54 16.97 -0.01 4.04
C GLU A 54 15.96 -0.66 3.10
N ALA A 55 15.16 -1.62 3.59
CA ALA A 55 14.11 -2.26 2.80
C ALA A 55 13.11 -1.22 2.27
N GLY A 56 12.60 -0.35 3.14
CA GLY A 56 11.68 0.71 2.78
C GLY A 56 12.26 1.72 1.79
N ALA A 57 13.56 2.05 1.91
CA ALA A 57 14.25 2.89 0.93
C ALA A 57 14.32 2.24 -0.46
N TRP A 58 14.57 0.92 -0.53
CA TRP A 58 14.56 0.18 -1.79
C TRP A 58 13.15 0.06 -2.37
N ARG A 59 12.12 -0.17 -1.55
CA ARG A 59 10.71 -0.15 -1.95
C ARG A 59 10.33 1.19 -2.58
N ARG A 60 10.65 2.30 -1.91
CA ARG A 60 10.44 3.65 -2.43
C ARG A 60 11.13 3.83 -3.78
N LYS A 61 12.38 3.38 -3.92
CA LYS A 61 13.13 3.47 -5.19
C LYS A 61 12.48 2.64 -6.30
N ALA A 62 11.97 1.45 -6.00
CA ALA A 62 11.20 0.64 -6.95
C ALA A 62 9.92 1.34 -7.40
N GLY A 63 9.15 1.92 -6.46
CA GLY A 63 7.94 2.68 -6.77
C GLY A 63 8.22 3.90 -7.65
N GLN A 64 9.28 4.65 -7.39
CA GLN A 64 9.73 5.77 -8.23
C GLN A 64 10.15 5.30 -9.63
N ALA A 65 10.87 4.18 -9.70
CA ALA A 65 11.35 3.63 -10.96
C ALA A 65 10.20 3.12 -11.85
N TYR A 66 9.14 2.53 -11.28
CA TYR A 66 7.92 2.20 -12.04
C TYR A 66 7.31 3.44 -12.69
N LEU A 67 7.16 4.54 -11.94
CA LEU A 67 6.60 5.80 -12.47
C LEU A 67 7.46 6.44 -13.55
N ALA A 68 8.75 6.12 -13.60
CA ALA A 68 9.67 6.61 -14.62
C ALA A 68 9.67 5.79 -15.92
N LEU A 69 9.02 4.63 -15.95
CA LEU A 69 8.91 3.81 -17.16
C LEU A 69 8.03 4.49 -18.21
N GLY A 70 8.42 4.38 -19.48
CA GLY A 70 7.60 4.84 -20.60
C GLY A 70 6.51 3.82 -20.96
N ASP A 71 5.49 4.27 -21.71
CA ASP A 71 4.37 3.41 -22.15
C ASP A 71 4.80 2.23 -23.02
N ARG A 72 5.99 2.32 -23.64
CA ARG A 72 6.59 1.23 -24.41
C ARG A 72 7.09 0.08 -23.54
N ASP A 73 7.46 0.37 -22.29
CA ASP A 73 7.97 -0.61 -21.34
C ASP A 73 6.84 -1.20 -20.50
N MET A 74 5.85 -0.37 -20.13
CA MET A 74 4.70 -0.74 -19.31
C MET A 74 3.56 0.27 -19.46
N SER A 75 2.31 -0.19 -19.53
CA SER A 75 1.16 0.73 -19.60
C SER A 75 1.08 1.62 -18.36
N LYS A 76 0.47 2.80 -18.52
CA LYS A 76 0.28 3.77 -17.42
C LYS A 76 -0.38 3.11 -16.20
N ASP A 77 -1.50 2.43 -16.40
CA ASP A 77 -2.29 1.87 -15.31
C ASP A 77 -1.49 0.80 -14.55
N GLN A 78 -0.75 -0.04 -15.28
CA GLN A 78 0.09 -1.07 -14.68
C GLN A 78 1.25 -0.47 -13.87
N ARG A 79 1.94 0.56 -14.38
CA ARG A 79 3.03 1.19 -13.63
C ARG A 79 2.53 1.98 -12.42
N GLU A 80 1.36 2.61 -12.50
CA GLU A 80 0.75 3.33 -11.37
C GLU A 80 0.32 2.36 -10.27
N TYR A 81 -0.27 1.22 -10.63
CA TYR A 81 -0.64 0.18 -9.67
C TYR A 81 0.58 -0.47 -9.02
N LEU A 82 1.59 -0.87 -9.79
CA LEU A 82 2.80 -1.48 -9.22
C LEU A 82 3.58 -0.48 -8.35
N SER A 83 3.61 0.80 -8.75
CA SER A 83 4.16 1.86 -7.90
C SER A 83 3.40 1.97 -6.58
N LEU A 84 2.06 1.97 -6.62
CA LEU A 84 1.22 2.00 -5.41
C LEU A 84 1.59 0.88 -4.43
N VAL A 85 1.72 -0.35 -4.93
CA VAL A 85 2.10 -1.53 -4.12
C VAL A 85 3.47 -1.34 -3.48
N GLU A 86 4.46 -0.83 -4.21
CA GLU A 86 5.79 -0.59 -3.66
C GLU A 86 5.79 0.52 -2.60
N TYR A 87 5.02 1.59 -2.80
CA TYR A 87 4.90 2.65 -1.79
C TYR A 87 4.16 2.19 -0.53
N ARG A 88 3.12 1.35 -0.68
CA ARG A 88 2.45 0.69 0.45
C ARG A 88 3.45 -0.11 1.29
N ASN A 89 4.25 -0.94 0.63
CA ASN A 89 5.29 -1.72 1.30
C ASN A 89 6.34 -0.80 1.94
N ALA A 90 6.73 0.29 1.27
CA ALA A 90 7.69 1.25 1.81
C ALA A 90 7.19 1.91 3.11
N VAL A 91 5.93 2.37 3.15
CA VAL A 91 5.38 2.99 4.38
C VAL A 91 5.19 1.97 5.50
N GLN A 92 4.92 0.71 5.17
CA GLN A 92 4.89 -0.38 6.15
C GLN A 92 6.28 -0.64 6.75
N ASP A 93 7.30 -0.80 5.91
CA ASP A 93 8.68 -1.05 6.33
C ASP A 93 9.25 0.13 7.14
N LEU A 94 8.84 1.37 6.81
CA LEU A 94 9.29 2.59 7.48
C LEU A 94 8.46 2.98 8.70
N SER A 95 7.55 2.11 9.18
CA SER A 95 6.76 2.39 10.38
C SER A 95 7.66 2.75 11.58
N GLY A 96 7.44 3.94 12.15
CA GLY A 96 8.25 4.50 13.24
C GLY A 96 9.59 5.12 12.82
N ASP A 97 9.99 5.06 11.55
CA ASP A 97 11.16 5.77 11.03
C ASP A 97 10.82 7.26 10.76
N PRO A 98 11.68 8.23 11.13
CA PRO A 98 11.41 9.65 10.92
C PRO A 98 11.17 10.05 9.44
N SER A 99 11.69 9.27 8.49
CA SER A 99 11.50 9.54 7.06
C SER A 99 10.12 9.17 6.54
N ILE A 100 9.30 8.46 7.33
CA ILE A 100 7.96 8.01 6.93
C ILE A 100 7.08 9.15 6.45
N SER A 101 7.18 10.34 7.06
CA SER A 101 6.38 11.51 6.67
C SER A 101 6.59 11.96 5.22
N VAL A 102 7.78 11.76 4.66
CA VAL A 102 8.06 12.08 3.25
C VAL A 102 7.45 11.02 2.35
N VAL A 103 7.65 9.75 2.70
CA VAL A 103 7.14 8.61 1.90
C VAL A 103 5.62 8.52 1.96
N ALA A 104 5.01 8.86 3.09
CA ALA A 104 3.56 8.93 3.29
C ALA A 104 2.91 9.94 2.33
N LYS A 105 3.55 11.10 2.11
CA LYS A 105 3.07 12.11 1.15
C LYS A 105 3.13 11.59 -0.29
N GLU A 106 4.22 10.92 -0.65
CA GLU A 106 4.36 10.31 -1.98
C GLU A 106 3.33 9.19 -2.18
N TYR A 107 3.13 8.35 -1.17
CA TYR A 107 2.09 7.31 -1.15
C TYR A 107 0.68 7.91 -1.32
N ALA A 108 0.35 8.98 -0.59
CA ALA A 108 -0.94 9.67 -0.70
C ALA A 108 -1.20 10.20 -2.12
N GLU A 109 -0.17 10.78 -2.77
CA GLU A 109 -0.30 11.29 -4.14
C GLU A 109 -0.54 10.17 -5.16
N ILE A 110 0.11 9.02 -4.99
CA ILE A 110 -0.06 7.87 -5.88
C ILE A 110 -1.41 7.20 -5.62
N LEU A 111 -1.80 7.04 -4.36
CA LEU A 111 -3.14 6.59 -3.97
C LEU A 111 -4.21 7.44 -4.63
N LYS A 112 -4.10 8.77 -4.55
CA LYS A 112 -5.09 9.69 -5.14
C LYS A 112 -5.28 9.47 -6.64
N ARG A 113 -4.20 9.19 -7.39
CA ARG A 113 -4.25 8.93 -8.84
C ARG A 113 -4.88 7.57 -9.16
N ASN A 114 -4.54 6.54 -8.38
CA ASN A 114 -5.09 5.20 -8.55
C ASN A 114 -6.56 5.09 -8.08
N PHE A 115 -6.95 5.84 -7.04
CA PHE A 115 -8.31 5.82 -6.48
C PHE A 115 -9.34 6.57 -7.33
N SER A 116 -8.93 7.47 -8.23
CA SER A 116 -9.87 8.23 -9.06
C SER A 116 -10.58 7.41 -10.15
N GLU A 117 -10.17 6.15 -10.39
CA GLU A 117 -10.65 5.35 -11.53
C GLU A 117 -11.63 4.20 -11.19
N GLY A 118 -12.07 4.05 -9.92
CA GLY A 118 -13.23 3.21 -9.57
C GLY A 118 -12.96 1.94 -8.75
N ALA A 119 -14.04 1.28 -8.36
CA ALA A 119 -14.17 0.50 -7.12
C ALA A 119 -13.28 -0.75 -6.93
N GLU A 120 -12.71 -1.32 -8.00
CA GLU A 120 -12.09 -2.65 -7.94
C GLU A 120 -10.69 -2.67 -7.26
N GLY A 121 -10.11 -1.50 -6.97
CA GLY A 121 -8.90 -1.37 -6.15
C GLY A 121 -9.14 -0.85 -4.72
N LEU A 122 -10.38 -0.46 -4.38
CA LEU A 122 -10.67 0.37 -3.20
C LEU A 122 -10.62 -0.37 -1.86
N THR A 123 -10.85 -1.69 -1.84
CA THR A 123 -11.09 -2.38 -0.57
C THR A 123 -9.80 -2.65 0.19
N HIS A 124 -8.85 -3.40 -0.38
CA HIS A 124 -7.60 -3.74 0.32
C HIS A 124 -6.68 -2.52 0.49
N GLU A 125 -6.40 -1.81 -0.60
CA GLU A 125 -5.48 -0.65 -0.56
C GLU A 125 -6.08 0.51 0.24
N GLY A 126 -7.40 0.72 0.15
CA GLY A 126 -8.06 1.78 0.91
C GLY A 126 -8.17 1.47 2.41
N LEU A 127 -8.41 0.22 2.80
CA LEU A 127 -8.36 -0.18 4.20
C LEU A 127 -6.95 0.00 4.76
N PHE A 128 -5.91 -0.43 4.02
CA PHE A 128 -4.54 -0.19 4.43
C PHE A 128 -4.26 1.30 4.59
N ALA A 129 -4.57 2.12 3.57
CA ALA A 129 -4.34 3.56 3.59
C ALA A 129 -5.08 4.22 4.77
N GLY A 130 -6.34 3.84 4.98
CA GLY A 130 -7.17 4.29 6.09
C GLY A 130 -6.54 4.03 7.45
N LEU A 131 -6.10 2.81 7.69
CA LEU A 131 -5.42 2.42 8.94
C LEU A 131 -4.05 3.08 9.10
N PHE A 132 -3.28 3.17 8.01
CA PHE A 132 -1.97 3.81 7.99
C PHE A 132 -2.06 5.28 8.36
N PHE A 133 -2.87 6.08 7.64
CA PHE A 133 -3.02 7.51 7.93
C PHE A 133 -3.63 7.75 9.30
N ARG A 134 -4.47 6.83 9.81
CA ARG A 134 -4.97 6.89 11.18
C ARG A 134 -3.84 6.74 12.20
N ALA A 135 -2.90 5.82 11.98
CA ALA A 135 -1.74 5.62 12.84
C ALA A 135 -0.78 6.82 12.82
N GLU A 136 -0.61 7.43 11.64
CA GLU A 136 0.21 8.64 11.44
C GLU A 136 -0.47 9.93 11.95
N GLY A 137 -1.71 9.84 12.43
CA GLY A 137 -2.48 10.99 12.95
C GLY A 137 -3.12 11.87 11.87
N ASP A 138 -3.01 11.53 10.59
CA ASP A 138 -3.77 12.16 9.50
C ASP A 138 -5.18 11.58 9.45
N HIS A 139 -6.00 11.99 10.43
CA HIS A 139 -7.36 11.53 10.58
C HIS A 139 -8.28 11.95 9.42
N LEU A 140 -7.92 12.99 8.65
CA LEU A 140 -8.71 13.43 7.50
C LEU A 140 -8.57 12.46 6.33
N LEU A 141 -7.33 12.11 5.96
CA LEU A 141 -7.09 11.09 4.93
C LEU A 141 -7.59 9.72 5.38
N ALA A 142 -7.36 9.37 6.65
CA ALA A 142 -7.87 8.13 7.22
C ALA A 142 -9.39 7.99 7.05
N ALA A 143 -10.15 9.02 7.44
CA ALA A 143 -11.60 9.02 7.32
C ALA A 143 -12.05 8.84 5.87
N LYS A 144 -11.40 9.54 4.92
CA LYS A 144 -11.72 9.41 3.50
C LYS A 144 -11.57 7.97 3.01
N TYR A 145 -10.39 7.37 3.18
CA TYR A 145 -10.14 6.04 2.65
C TYR A 145 -10.97 4.96 3.36
N LEU A 146 -11.21 5.10 4.68
CA LEU A 146 -12.06 4.17 5.41
C LEU A 146 -13.52 4.23 4.95
N VAL A 147 -14.08 5.42 4.67
CA VAL A 147 -15.44 5.54 4.11
C VAL A 147 -15.50 4.93 2.70
N ASP A 148 -14.58 5.32 1.81
CA ASP A 148 -14.58 4.84 0.42
C ASP A 148 -14.47 3.30 0.38
N SER A 149 -13.63 2.69 1.23
CA SER A 149 -13.54 1.23 1.36
C SER A 149 -14.78 0.61 1.99
N ALA A 150 -15.36 1.23 3.03
CA ALA A 150 -16.55 0.71 3.69
C ALA A 150 -17.77 0.68 2.76
N GLU A 151 -17.95 1.71 1.92
CA GLU A 151 -19.00 1.74 0.88
C GLU A 151 -18.81 0.59 -0.11
N ALA A 152 -17.60 0.42 -0.67
CA ALA A 152 -17.31 -0.67 -1.61
C ALA A 152 -17.53 -2.07 -1.00
N ILE A 153 -17.09 -2.30 0.25
CA ILE A 153 -17.31 -3.58 0.95
C ILE A 153 -18.81 -3.78 1.22
N SER A 154 -19.55 -2.73 1.56
CA SER A 154 -20.99 -2.81 1.83
C SER A 154 -21.81 -3.13 0.57
N GLU A 155 -21.42 -2.61 -0.58
CA GLU A 155 -22.02 -2.95 -1.88
C GLU A 155 -21.77 -4.42 -2.20
N GLN A 156 -20.54 -4.90 -2.01
CA GLN A 156 -20.20 -6.31 -2.22
C GLN A 156 -20.94 -7.23 -1.26
N ALA A 157 -21.04 -6.86 0.02
CA ALA A 157 -21.80 -7.59 1.03
C ALA A 157 -23.29 -7.69 0.66
N SER A 158 -23.86 -6.62 0.12
CA SER A 158 -25.26 -6.58 -0.31
C SER A 158 -25.49 -7.47 -1.54
N ALA A 159 -24.58 -7.44 -2.51
CA ALA A 159 -24.68 -8.24 -3.73
C ALA A 159 -24.50 -9.75 -3.48
N SER A 160 -23.69 -10.12 -2.50
CA SER A 160 -23.37 -11.52 -2.17
C SER A 160 -24.17 -12.10 -1.00
N ALA A 161 -24.91 -11.25 -0.26
CA ALA A 161 -25.52 -11.59 1.02
C ALA A 161 -24.51 -12.18 2.04
N ASP A 162 -23.24 -11.80 1.96
CA ASP A 162 -22.17 -12.31 2.82
C ASP A 162 -22.14 -11.60 4.18
N PRO A 163 -22.42 -12.29 5.31
CA PRO A 163 -22.41 -11.69 6.64
C PRO A 163 -21.01 -11.27 7.10
N ILE A 164 -19.93 -11.90 6.60
CA ILE A 164 -18.55 -11.54 6.94
C ILE A 164 -18.19 -10.20 6.31
N LEU A 165 -18.54 -10.02 5.03
CA LEU A 165 -18.33 -8.73 4.36
C LEU A 165 -19.19 -7.62 4.98
N ARG A 166 -20.42 -7.95 5.40
CA ARG A 166 -21.28 -7.00 6.11
C ARG A 166 -20.64 -6.51 7.41
N GLU A 167 -20.13 -7.43 8.23
CA GLU A 167 -19.43 -7.10 9.47
C GLU A 167 -18.14 -6.30 9.23
N ALA A 168 -17.38 -6.66 8.19
CA ALA A 168 -16.19 -5.90 7.80
C ALA A 168 -16.53 -4.46 7.38
N ALA A 169 -17.62 -4.25 6.62
CA ALA A 169 -18.08 -2.92 6.26
C ALA A 169 -18.49 -2.10 7.50
N ILE A 170 -19.20 -2.70 8.44
CA ILE A 170 -19.59 -2.06 9.71
C ILE A 170 -18.33 -1.57 10.46
N GLN A 171 -17.34 -2.44 10.65
CA GLN A 171 -16.10 -2.09 11.34
C GLN A 171 -15.34 -0.96 10.63
N ALA A 172 -15.29 -1.01 9.30
CA ALA A 172 -14.66 0.05 8.50
C ALA A 172 -15.37 1.40 8.68
N TYR A 173 -16.71 1.42 8.67
CA TYR A 173 -17.49 2.64 8.97
C TYR A 173 -17.25 3.17 10.38
N GLU A 174 -17.11 2.30 11.38
CA GLU A 174 -16.85 2.74 12.76
C GLU A 174 -15.46 3.38 12.92
N LEU A 175 -14.45 2.81 12.27
CA LEU A 175 -13.12 3.42 12.19
C LEU A 175 -13.15 4.74 11.41
N ALA A 176 -13.94 4.81 10.35
CA ALA A 176 -14.14 6.03 9.58
C ALA A 176 -14.80 7.12 10.42
N MET A 177 -15.82 6.77 11.21
CA MET A 177 -16.50 7.66 12.14
C MET A 177 -15.53 8.24 13.18
N ASP A 178 -14.75 7.38 13.86
CA ASP A 178 -13.74 7.82 14.86
C ASP A 178 -12.73 8.80 14.23
N SER A 179 -12.21 8.47 13.05
CA SER A 179 -11.27 9.32 12.33
C SER A 179 -11.91 10.65 11.89
N ALA A 180 -13.13 10.62 11.35
CA ALA A 180 -13.85 11.80 10.93
C ALA A 180 -14.15 12.75 12.11
N THR A 181 -14.52 12.21 13.28
CA THR A 181 -14.70 13.01 14.50
C THR A 181 -13.41 13.70 14.90
N LYS A 182 -12.28 12.99 14.93
CA LYS A 182 -10.96 13.56 15.25
C LYS A 182 -10.50 14.60 14.23
N ALA A 183 -10.87 14.43 12.97
CA ALA A 183 -10.57 15.38 11.89
C ALA A 183 -11.50 16.60 11.87
N GLY A 184 -12.47 16.73 12.80
CA GLY A 184 -13.42 17.83 12.80
C GLY A 184 -14.43 17.77 11.65
N ARG A 185 -14.77 16.57 11.18
CA ARG A 185 -15.72 16.28 10.08
C ARG A 185 -16.99 15.59 10.61
N PRO A 186 -17.84 16.28 11.39
CA PRO A 186 -19.03 15.69 11.98
C PRO A 186 -20.08 15.27 10.94
N ASP A 187 -20.05 15.89 9.75
CA ASP A 187 -20.84 15.50 8.58
C ASP A 187 -20.50 14.07 8.14
N VAL A 188 -19.22 13.79 7.93
CA VAL A 188 -18.73 12.47 7.52
C VAL A 188 -18.94 11.44 8.63
N ALA A 189 -18.65 11.82 9.88
CA ALA A 189 -18.84 10.93 11.03
C ALA A 189 -20.31 10.47 11.15
N ARG A 190 -21.27 11.39 10.95
CA ARG A 190 -22.70 11.06 10.98
C ARG A 190 -23.09 10.12 9.84
N VAL A 191 -22.58 10.34 8.63
CA VAL A 191 -22.85 9.46 7.49
C VAL A 191 -22.35 8.05 7.80
N ALA A 192 -21.09 7.90 8.23
CA ALA A 192 -20.52 6.61 8.57
C ALA A 192 -21.30 5.91 9.70
N GLN A 193 -21.72 6.66 10.73
CA GLN A 193 -22.57 6.14 11.80
C GLN A 193 -23.90 5.59 11.29
N LEU A 194 -24.59 6.34 10.42
CA LEU A 194 -25.87 5.92 9.83
C LEU A 194 -25.69 4.66 8.98
N ARG A 195 -24.66 4.61 8.12
CA ARG A 195 -24.37 3.44 7.30
C ARG A 195 -24.12 2.18 8.12
N ALA A 196 -23.29 2.28 9.16
CA ALA A 196 -23.04 1.17 10.08
C ALA A 196 -24.32 0.72 10.79
N HIS A 197 -25.18 1.65 11.19
CA HIS A 197 -26.47 1.33 11.80
C HIS A 197 -27.39 0.60 10.81
N ASP A 198 -27.54 1.10 9.59
CA ASP A 198 -28.39 0.51 8.56
C ASP A 198 -27.98 -0.93 8.26
N LEU A 199 -26.68 -1.19 8.10
CA LEU A 199 -26.16 -2.54 7.86
C LEU A 199 -26.48 -3.52 9.00
N ARG A 200 -26.55 -3.05 10.25
CA ARG A 200 -26.92 -3.89 11.41
C ARG A 200 -28.40 -4.26 11.44
N GLN A 201 -29.26 -3.45 10.81
CA GLN A 201 -30.70 -3.72 10.74
C GLN A 201 -31.06 -4.70 9.63
N ILE A 202 -30.17 -4.90 8.66
CA ILE A 202 -30.33 -5.89 7.61
C ILE A 202 -29.96 -7.25 8.21
N GLY A 203 -30.98 -8.06 8.52
CA GLY A 203 -30.86 -9.45 8.94
C GLY A 203 -30.52 -10.35 7.76
#